data_AF-A0A4R8Q402-F1
#
_entry.id   AF-A0A4R8Q402-F1
#
_cell.length_a   1.000
_cell.length_b   1.000
_cell.length_c   1.000
_cell.angle_alpha   90.00
_cell.angle_beta   90.00
_cell.angle_gamma   90.00
#
_symmetry.space_group_name_H-M   'P 1'
#
loop_
_entity.id
_entity.type
_entity.pdbx_description
1 polymer ?
#
loop_
_entity_poly.entity_id
_entity_poly.type
_entity_poly.pdbx_seq_one_letter_code
_entity_poly.pdbx_strand_id
1 'polypeptide(L)'
;MASVKDESAQWLLTCNDAEADRMERSSRAQSDNITWRRARLSLILFFWLMGTLIMGWTYAEHRVSRAKRLCGQLLYSPAQDVIEYRLHTFTQGFGDGVTEYYGPPSEEMDRRWAELWHFSVGEAITKDEAQRLSNATSTLGPRHPDLYWIKLDVFHQLHCLNALRMSVWPDYYADDYHAAILKKDHLAHCIDSIRQSIMCHSDVTPLVLQWDEELQKSRHRANMPHTCRDFNKIRDWARKRAIAQMTYGGDWTDPDLHVDGLRMQEP
;
A
#
# COMPACT_ATOMS: atom_id res chain seq x y z
N MET A 1 -21.61 -1.37 113.61
CA MET A 1 -20.54 -0.50 113.07
C MET A 1 -19.82 -1.33 112.03
N ALA A 2 -20.20 -1.21 110.75
CA ALA A 2 -19.77 -0.18 109.79
C ALA A 2 -18.30 -0.43 109.39
N SER A 3 -17.90 -0.52 108.12
CA SER A 3 -18.52 -0.24 106.84
C SER A 3 -17.66 -0.95 105.79
N VAL A 4 -18.21 -1.87 105.01
CA VAL A 4 -17.57 -2.32 103.76
C VAL A 4 -18.15 -1.43 102.67
N LYS A 5 -17.37 -0.44 102.21
CA LYS A 5 -17.70 0.31 101.00
C LYS A 5 -16.99 -0.34 99.83
N ASP A 6 -17.78 -1.04 99.03
CA ASP A 6 -17.46 -1.51 97.71
C ASP A 6 -17.63 -0.36 96.71
N GLU A 7 -16.56 0.40 96.49
CA GLU A 7 -16.45 1.40 95.41
C GLU A 7 -15.66 0.85 94.22
N SER A 8 -15.65 -0.47 94.03
CA SER A 8 -14.83 -1.10 92.98
C SER A 8 -15.58 -1.49 91.71
N ALA A 9 -16.92 -1.51 91.72
CA ALA A 9 -17.70 -2.16 90.67
C ALA A 9 -18.38 -1.24 89.63
N GLN A 10 -18.41 0.08 89.81
CA GLN A 10 -19.23 0.96 88.95
C GLN A 10 -18.51 1.53 87.71
N TRP A 11 -17.17 1.43 87.64
CA TRP A 11 -16.41 1.82 86.44
C TRP A 11 -16.27 0.68 85.41
N LEU A 12 -16.54 -0.56 85.81
CA LEU A 12 -16.33 -1.77 84.99
C LEU A 12 -17.44 -2.02 83.96
N LEU A 13 -18.65 -1.46 84.15
CA LEU A 13 -19.80 -1.72 83.26
C LEU A 13 -20.00 -0.67 82.15
N THR A 14 -19.37 0.51 82.23
CA THR A 14 -19.48 1.55 81.19
C THR A 14 -18.30 1.59 80.22
N CYS A 15 -17.16 0.99 80.56
CA CYS A 15 -16.01 0.92 79.66
C CYS A 15 -16.21 -0.08 78.52
N ASN A 16 -16.90 -1.20 78.74
CA ASN A 16 -16.98 -2.25 77.74
C ASN A 16 -17.76 -1.87 76.47
N ASP A 17 -18.92 -1.22 76.58
CA ASP A 17 -19.77 -0.98 75.41
C ASP A 17 -19.22 0.15 74.53
N ALA A 18 -18.72 1.23 75.12
CA ALA A 18 -18.16 2.36 74.38
C ALA A 18 -16.78 2.03 73.76
N GLU A 19 -15.99 1.17 74.41
CA GLU A 19 -14.73 0.68 73.84
C GLU A 19 -14.99 -0.37 72.75
N ALA A 20 -15.96 -1.27 72.94
CA ALA A 20 -16.38 -2.23 71.90
C ALA A 20 -16.89 -1.52 70.64
N ASP A 21 -17.74 -0.50 70.78
CA ASP A 21 -18.24 0.31 69.65
C ASP A 21 -17.14 1.08 68.94
N ARG A 22 -16.12 1.55 69.69
CA ARG A 22 -14.95 2.23 69.13
C ARG A 22 -14.04 1.26 68.39
N MET A 23 -13.87 0.04 68.91
CA MET A 23 -13.11 -1.03 68.28
C MET A 23 -13.80 -1.52 67.00
N GLU A 24 -15.13 -1.67 67.00
CA GLU A 24 -15.89 -2.02 65.80
C GLU A 24 -15.81 -0.95 64.71
N ARG A 25 -15.95 0.34 65.06
CA ARG A 25 -15.82 1.45 64.09
C ARG A 25 -14.40 1.54 63.53
N SER A 26 -13.38 1.35 64.37
CA SER A 26 -11.98 1.28 63.93
C SER A 26 -11.73 0.10 62.98
N SER A 27 -12.28 -1.08 63.32
CA SER A 27 -12.19 -2.29 62.49
C SER A 27 -12.89 -2.12 61.13
N ARG A 28 -14.10 -1.53 61.10
CA ARG A 28 -14.82 -1.22 59.86
C ARG A 28 -14.08 -0.18 59.02
N ALA A 29 -13.58 0.90 59.63
CA ALA A 29 -12.78 1.90 58.92
C ALA A 29 -11.45 1.34 58.39
N GLN A 30 -10.82 0.40 59.10
CA GLN A 30 -9.62 -0.29 58.66
C GLN A 30 -9.92 -1.28 57.51
N SER A 31 -11.03 -2.01 57.60
CA SER A 31 -11.55 -2.88 56.53
C SER A 31 -11.89 -2.09 55.27
N ASP A 32 -12.59 -0.96 55.41
CA ASP A 32 -12.95 -0.06 54.31
C ASP A 32 -11.70 0.54 53.67
N ASN A 33 -10.70 0.97 54.46
CA ASN A 33 -9.43 1.44 53.92
C ASN A 33 -8.65 0.34 53.18
N ILE A 34 -8.72 -0.92 53.63
CA ILE A 34 -8.10 -2.06 52.94
C ILE A 34 -8.85 -2.39 51.64
N THR A 35 -10.19 -2.37 51.64
CA THR A 35 -11.00 -2.62 50.45
C THR A 35 -10.84 -1.52 49.40
N TRP A 36 -10.80 -0.24 49.81
CA TRP A 36 -10.52 0.89 48.91
C TRP A 36 -9.09 0.86 48.36
N ARG A 37 -8.09 0.50 49.17
CA ARG A 37 -6.70 0.31 48.70
C ARG A 37 -6.60 -0.83 47.69
N ARG A 38 -7.26 -1.96 47.95
CA ARG A 38 -7.33 -3.09 47.02
C ARG A 38 -8.04 -2.71 45.71
N ALA A 39 -9.19 -2.04 45.79
CA ALA A 39 -9.92 -1.57 44.61
C ALA A 39 -9.11 -0.58 43.76
N ARG A 40 -8.41 0.37 44.40
CA ARG A 40 -7.52 1.32 43.70
C ARG A 40 -6.34 0.60 43.03
N LEU A 41 -5.71 -0.34 43.73
CA LEU A 41 -4.61 -1.14 43.15
C LEU A 41 -5.11 -1.99 41.97
N SER A 42 -6.28 -2.62 42.09
CA SER A 42 -6.90 -3.39 41.01
C SER A 42 -7.23 -2.53 39.78
N LEU A 43 -7.73 -1.31 39.97
CA LEU A 43 -7.99 -0.39 38.86
C LEU A 43 -6.70 0.08 38.18
N ILE A 44 -5.67 0.43 38.94
CA ILE A 44 -4.36 0.81 38.38
C ILE A 44 -3.76 -0.34 37.56
N LEU A 45 -3.81 -1.57 38.09
CA LEU A 45 -3.33 -2.75 37.39
C LEU A 45 -4.15 -3.04 36.13
N PHE A 46 -5.48 -2.86 36.18
CA PHE A 46 -6.37 -3.03 35.03
C PHE A 46 -6.04 -2.06 33.90
N PHE A 47 -5.93 -0.75 34.19
CA PHE A 47 -5.59 0.25 33.18
C PHE A 47 -4.16 0.09 32.66
N TRP A 48 -3.22 -0.31 33.50
CA TRP A 48 -1.85 -0.60 33.09
C TRP A 48 -1.79 -1.80 32.12
N LEU A 49 -2.49 -2.91 32.44
CA LEU A 49 -2.61 -4.07 31.55
C LEU A 49 -3.33 -3.73 30.24
N MET A 50 -4.41 -2.94 30.30
CA MET A 50 -5.11 -2.51 29.10
C MET A 50 -4.21 -1.62 28.22
N GLY A 51 -3.45 -0.69 28.81
CA GLY A 51 -2.49 0.14 28.09
C GLY A 51 -1.36 -0.65 27.44
N THR A 52 -0.80 -1.65 28.14
CA THR A 52 0.24 -2.51 27.57
C THR A 52 -0.29 -3.42 26.47
N LEU A 53 -1.53 -3.91 26.58
CA LEU A 53 -2.19 -4.67 25.52
C LEU A 53 -2.53 -3.81 24.30
N ILE A 54 -2.98 -2.56 24.48
CA ILE A 54 -3.25 -1.64 23.36
C ILE A 54 -1.94 -1.23 22.67
N MET A 55 -0.87 -0.91 23.42
CA MET A 55 0.44 -0.66 22.82
C MET A 55 1.00 -1.90 22.13
N GLY A 56 0.85 -3.09 22.73
CA GLY A 56 1.25 -4.35 22.12
C GLY A 56 0.49 -4.66 20.83
N TRP A 57 -0.83 -4.43 20.82
CA TRP A 57 -1.70 -4.59 19.66
C TRP A 57 -1.33 -3.61 18.55
N THR A 58 -1.25 -2.31 18.86
CA THR A 58 -0.90 -1.28 17.86
C THR A 58 0.52 -1.47 17.32
N TYR A 59 1.48 -1.88 18.16
CA TYR A 59 2.84 -2.22 17.75
C TYR A 59 2.89 -3.47 16.86
N ALA A 60 2.14 -4.52 17.19
CA ALA A 60 2.03 -5.74 16.37
C ALA A 60 1.31 -5.47 15.04
N GLU A 61 0.22 -4.71 15.07
CA GLU A 61 -0.54 -4.28 13.89
C GLU A 61 0.33 -3.41 12.96
N HIS A 62 1.16 -2.51 13.52
CA HIS A 62 2.18 -1.78 12.76
C HIS A 62 3.27 -2.70 12.19
N ARG A 63 3.78 -3.68 12.94
CA ARG A 63 4.82 -4.62 12.48
C ARG A 63 4.30 -5.54 11.36
N VAL A 64 3.07 -6.04 11.45
CA VAL A 64 2.40 -6.85 10.40
C VAL A 64 2.09 -6.00 9.17
N SER A 65 1.60 -4.77 9.37
CA SER A 65 1.31 -3.84 8.27
C SER A 65 2.59 -3.34 7.56
N ARG A 66 3.74 -3.29 8.26
CA ARG A 66 5.04 -2.95 7.67
C ARG A 66 5.71 -4.15 7.01
N ALA A 67 5.65 -5.35 7.59
CA ALA A 67 6.17 -6.58 6.99
C ALA A 67 5.45 -6.92 5.66
N LYS A 68 4.14 -6.71 5.59
CA LYS A 68 3.36 -6.85 4.35
C LYS A 68 3.74 -5.83 3.26
N ARG A 69 4.25 -4.65 3.63
CA ARG A 69 4.80 -3.65 2.69
C ARG A 69 6.25 -3.94 2.24
N LEU A 70 6.96 -4.85 2.91
CA LEU A 70 8.43 -5.06 2.80
C LEU A 70 8.86 -6.38 2.11
N CYS A 71 7.99 -7.37 1.90
CA CYS A 71 8.41 -8.69 1.40
C CYS A 71 8.72 -8.79 -0.12
N GLY A 72 9.17 -7.70 -0.77
CA GLY A 72 9.70 -7.83 -2.14
C GLY A 72 10.19 -6.54 -2.81
N GLN A 73 9.76 -5.36 -2.35
CA GLN A 73 10.20 -4.09 -2.91
C GLN A 73 11.31 -3.49 -2.03
N LEU A 74 12.57 -3.71 -2.43
CA LEU A 74 13.75 -3.29 -1.67
C LEU A 74 14.07 -1.80 -1.84
N LEU A 75 13.79 -1.26 -3.04
CA LEU A 75 14.02 0.14 -3.37
C LEU A 75 12.75 0.95 -3.15
N TYR A 76 12.90 2.15 -2.60
CA TYR A 76 11.80 3.09 -2.44
C TYR A 76 11.18 3.44 -3.79
N SER A 77 9.85 3.49 -3.82
CA SER A 77 9.04 4.07 -4.89
C SER A 77 8.03 5.04 -4.31
N PRO A 78 7.77 6.20 -4.94
CA PRO A 78 6.68 7.09 -4.54
C PRO A 78 5.30 6.41 -4.57
N ALA A 79 5.12 5.37 -5.39
CA ALA A 79 3.91 4.58 -5.46
C ALA A 79 3.87 3.40 -4.44
N GLN A 80 4.80 3.34 -3.48
CA GLN A 80 4.91 2.20 -2.55
C GLN A 80 3.62 1.95 -1.76
N ASP A 81 2.94 3.01 -1.34
CA ASP A 81 1.78 2.91 -0.45
C ASP A 81 0.50 2.43 -1.15
N VAL A 82 0.47 2.43 -2.49
CA VAL A 82 -0.64 1.88 -3.29
C VAL A 82 -0.40 0.45 -3.75
N ILE A 83 0.74 -0.16 -3.39
CA ILE A 83 1.03 -1.56 -3.74
C ILE A 83 0.07 -2.48 -2.98
N GLU A 84 -0.77 -3.15 -3.74
CA GLU A 84 -1.63 -4.23 -3.28
C GLU A 84 -1.43 -5.46 -4.16
N TYR A 85 -1.43 -6.65 -3.57
CA TYR A 85 -1.30 -7.90 -4.29
C TYR A 85 -2.68 -8.54 -4.49
N ARG A 86 -2.95 -9.04 -5.69
CA ARG A 86 -4.15 -9.77 -6.05
C ARG A 86 -3.81 -11.02 -6.86
N LEU A 87 -4.64 -12.05 -6.74
CA LEU A 87 -4.59 -13.18 -7.66
C LEU A 87 -5.25 -12.78 -8.97
N HIS A 88 -4.56 -13.01 -10.09
CA HIS A 88 -5.11 -12.82 -11.42
C HIS A 88 -4.88 -14.08 -12.25
N THR A 89 -5.96 -14.71 -12.69
CA THR A 89 -5.90 -15.87 -13.57
C THR A 89 -5.73 -15.42 -15.01
N PHE A 90 -4.64 -15.84 -15.65
CA PHE A 90 -4.40 -15.51 -17.05
C PHE A 90 -5.36 -16.28 -17.95
N THR A 91 -5.56 -15.80 -19.17
CA THR A 91 -6.28 -16.55 -20.19
C THR A 91 -5.30 -17.41 -20.99
N GLN A 92 -5.81 -18.44 -21.69
CA GLN A 92 -4.95 -19.31 -22.52
C GLN A 92 -4.35 -18.57 -23.73
N GLY A 93 -4.92 -17.44 -24.15
CA GLY A 93 -4.38 -16.58 -25.20
C GLY A 93 -4.66 -17.04 -26.63
N PHE A 94 -5.54 -18.02 -26.84
CA PHE A 94 -5.92 -18.53 -28.17
C PHE A 94 -7.41 -18.89 -28.22
N GLY A 95 -8.01 -18.85 -29.42
CA GLY A 95 -9.43 -19.15 -29.63
C GLY A 95 -10.33 -18.25 -28.79
N ASP A 96 -11.30 -18.83 -28.10
CA ASP A 96 -12.21 -18.10 -27.21
C ASP A 96 -11.54 -17.57 -25.92
N GLY A 97 -10.25 -17.90 -25.71
CA GLY A 97 -9.46 -17.48 -24.56
C GLY A 97 -8.59 -16.24 -24.82
N VAL A 98 -8.85 -15.46 -25.87
CA VAL A 98 -8.15 -14.20 -26.14
C VAL A 98 -8.73 -13.05 -25.31
N THR A 99 -7.93 -12.02 -25.07
CA THR A 99 -8.38 -10.83 -24.34
C THR A 99 -8.79 -9.73 -25.31
N GLU A 100 -9.39 -8.67 -24.75
CA GLU A 100 -9.76 -7.46 -25.46
C GLU A 100 -8.57 -6.68 -26.07
N TYR A 101 -7.34 -7.08 -25.74
CA TYR A 101 -6.06 -6.52 -26.21
C TYR A 101 -5.42 -7.34 -27.35
N TYR A 102 -6.05 -8.46 -27.76
CA TYR A 102 -5.59 -9.35 -28.81
C TYR A 102 -6.31 -9.08 -30.14
N GLY A 103 -5.56 -9.04 -31.25
CA GLY A 103 -6.12 -8.98 -32.59
C GLY A 103 -5.37 -8.04 -33.54
N PRO A 104 -5.89 -7.85 -34.77
CA PRO A 104 -5.35 -6.91 -35.73
C PRO A 104 -5.49 -5.45 -35.24
N PRO A 105 -4.73 -4.52 -35.83
CA PRO A 105 -4.82 -3.10 -35.49
C PRO A 105 -6.19 -2.52 -35.86
N SER A 106 -6.65 -1.58 -35.04
CA SER A 106 -7.87 -0.79 -35.23
C SER A 106 -7.83 0.41 -34.29
N GLU A 107 -8.60 1.46 -34.57
CA GLU A 107 -8.72 2.64 -33.70
C GLU A 107 -9.09 2.26 -32.26
N GLU A 108 -10.05 1.34 -32.10
CA GLU A 108 -10.47 0.84 -30.78
C GLU A 108 -9.35 0.07 -30.06
N MET A 109 -8.58 -0.74 -30.79
CA MET A 109 -7.41 -1.44 -30.21
C MET A 109 -6.35 -0.43 -29.76
N ASP A 110 -6.07 0.58 -30.58
CA ASP A 110 -5.06 1.60 -30.27
C ASP A 110 -5.47 2.46 -29.08
N ARG A 111 -6.76 2.80 -28.97
CA ARG A 111 -7.34 3.46 -27.80
C ARG A 111 -7.15 2.63 -26.53
N ARG A 112 -7.48 1.34 -26.57
CA ARG A 112 -7.33 0.43 -25.41
C ARG A 112 -5.88 0.34 -24.94
N TRP A 113 -4.95 0.19 -25.88
CA TRP A 113 -3.52 0.16 -25.56
C TRP A 113 -3.01 1.51 -25.03
N ALA A 114 -3.46 2.62 -25.59
CA ALA A 114 -3.11 3.96 -25.11
C ALA A 114 -3.58 4.19 -23.67
N GLU A 115 -4.79 3.74 -23.31
CA GLU A 115 -5.34 3.91 -21.95
C GLU A 115 -4.54 3.19 -20.84
N LEU A 116 -3.70 2.21 -21.21
CA LEU A 116 -2.83 1.51 -20.27
C LEU A 116 -1.65 2.37 -19.80
N TRP A 117 -1.12 3.26 -20.64
CA TRP A 117 0.15 3.95 -20.35
C TRP A 117 0.26 5.40 -20.86
N HIS A 118 -0.50 5.79 -21.89
CA HIS A 118 -0.35 7.06 -22.61
C HIS A 118 -1.24 8.19 -22.05
N PHE A 119 -1.53 8.17 -20.76
CA PHE A 119 -2.26 9.23 -20.07
C PHE A 119 -1.32 10.31 -19.50
N SER A 120 -0.01 10.10 -19.57
CA SER A 120 0.99 10.99 -19.00
C SER A 120 2.34 10.87 -19.69
N VAL A 121 3.11 11.97 -19.72
CA VAL A 121 4.54 11.93 -20.06
C VAL A 121 5.42 11.53 -18.86
N GLY A 122 4.91 11.69 -17.64
CA GLY A 122 5.54 11.30 -16.39
C GLY A 122 4.69 11.71 -15.18
N GLU A 123 5.04 11.23 -14.00
CA GLU A 123 4.33 11.54 -12.76
C GLU A 123 5.10 12.57 -11.93
N ALA A 124 4.41 13.59 -11.46
CA ALA A 124 4.96 14.60 -10.58
C ALA A 124 5.10 14.09 -9.13
N ILE A 125 6.24 14.37 -8.52
CA ILE A 125 6.59 13.98 -7.16
C ILE A 125 7.20 15.16 -6.41
N THR A 126 7.08 15.13 -5.09
CA THR A 126 7.68 16.13 -4.20
C THR A 126 9.20 15.98 -4.12
N LYS A 127 9.87 17.03 -3.65
CA LYS A 127 11.30 17.00 -3.34
C LYS A 127 11.68 15.89 -2.34
N ASP A 128 10.87 15.67 -1.32
CA ASP A 128 11.12 14.64 -0.29
C ASP A 128 11.01 13.23 -0.88
N GLU A 129 10.03 12.99 -1.78
CA GLU A 129 9.93 11.75 -2.53
C GLU A 129 11.15 11.57 -3.46
N ALA A 130 11.56 12.63 -4.17
CA ALA A 130 12.69 12.60 -5.09
C ALA A 130 14.03 12.29 -4.40
N GLN A 131 14.28 12.84 -3.21
CA GLN A 131 15.50 12.60 -2.43
C GLN A 131 15.67 11.16 -1.94
N ARG A 132 14.58 10.38 -1.92
CA ARG A 132 14.57 8.99 -1.47
C ARG A 132 14.76 7.99 -2.61
N LEU A 133 14.76 8.46 -3.87
CA LEU A 133 14.98 7.62 -5.04
C LEU A 133 16.40 7.06 -5.05
N SER A 134 16.59 5.93 -5.73
CA SER A 134 17.90 5.30 -5.91
C SER A 134 18.83 6.09 -6.84
N ASN A 135 18.28 6.99 -7.66
CA ASN A 135 19.02 7.88 -8.55
C ASN A 135 18.33 9.25 -8.64
N ALA A 136 19.09 10.28 -8.98
CA ALA A 136 18.57 11.63 -9.13
C ALA A 136 17.58 11.72 -10.29
N THR A 137 16.58 12.58 -10.14
CA THR A 137 15.65 12.94 -11.22
C THR A 137 15.58 14.45 -11.41
N SER A 138 15.03 14.87 -12.53
CA SER A 138 14.94 16.28 -12.91
C SER A 138 13.75 16.98 -12.25
N THR A 139 13.90 18.28 -12.00
CA THR A 139 12.81 19.16 -11.56
C THR A 139 11.83 19.44 -12.70
N LEU A 140 10.60 19.84 -12.35
CA LEU A 140 9.61 20.43 -13.26
C LEU A 140 9.75 21.97 -13.38
N GLY A 141 10.97 22.46 -13.18
CA GLY A 141 11.30 23.87 -13.36
C GLY A 141 11.20 24.30 -14.85
N PRO A 142 10.97 25.60 -15.11
CA PRO A 142 10.98 26.71 -14.16
C PRO A 142 9.65 27.00 -13.46
N ARG A 143 8.51 26.45 -13.92
CA ARG A 143 7.17 26.76 -13.34
C ARG A 143 6.92 26.07 -12.00
N HIS A 144 7.43 24.84 -11.81
CA HIS A 144 7.33 24.09 -10.55
C HIS A 144 8.71 23.62 -10.07
N PRO A 145 9.59 24.55 -9.63
CA PRO A 145 10.96 24.22 -9.25
C PRO A 145 11.06 23.30 -8.02
N ASP A 146 10.01 23.25 -7.20
CA ASP A 146 9.92 22.39 -6.00
C ASP A 146 9.35 20.99 -6.29
N LEU A 147 8.88 20.76 -7.53
CA LEU A 147 8.41 19.46 -7.99
C LEU A 147 9.45 18.81 -8.88
N TYR A 148 9.42 17.49 -8.86
CA TYR A 148 10.24 16.59 -9.66
C TYR A 148 9.32 15.69 -10.46
N TRP A 149 9.87 15.00 -11.43
CA TRP A 149 9.08 14.04 -12.21
C TRP A 149 9.81 12.72 -12.38
N ILE A 150 9.02 11.67 -12.53
CA ILE A 150 9.49 10.31 -12.82
C ILE A 150 8.58 9.71 -13.88
N LYS A 151 8.91 8.50 -14.32
CA LYS A 151 7.95 7.62 -14.99
C LYS A 151 7.99 6.27 -14.30
N LEU A 152 6.86 5.78 -13.83
CA LEU A 152 6.82 4.41 -13.31
C LEU A 152 7.17 3.43 -14.45
N ASP A 153 8.10 2.52 -14.16
CA ASP A 153 8.68 1.63 -15.17
C ASP A 153 7.64 0.72 -15.84
N VAL A 154 6.54 0.37 -15.16
CA VAL A 154 5.42 -0.39 -15.77
C VAL A 154 4.83 0.30 -17.00
N PHE A 155 4.77 1.64 -17.04
CA PHE A 155 4.27 2.39 -18.20
C PHE A 155 5.30 2.46 -19.32
N HIS A 156 6.60 2.44 -18.98
CA HIS A 156 7.67 2.30 -19.96
C HIS A 156 7.64 0.91 -20.60
N GLN A 157 7.48 -0.15 -19.80
CA GLN A 157 7.32 -1.52 -20.29
C GLN A 157 6.09 -1.69 -21.20
N LEU A 158 4.96 -1.09 -20.83
CA LEU A 158 3.74 -1.10 -21.65
C LEU A 158 3.90 -0.33 -22.97
N HIS A 159 4.62 0.81 -22.94
CA HIS A 159 5.01 1.52 -24.17
C HIS A 159 5.86 0.63 -25.09
N CYS A 160 6.91 0.01 -24.54
CA CYS A 160 7.80 -0.89 -25.28
C CYS A 160 7.02 -2.09 -25.87
N LEU A 161 6.11 -2.67 -25.10
CA LEU A 161 5.28 -3.79 -25.55
C LEU A 161 4.32 -3.36 -26.65
N ASN A 162 3.73 -2.16 -26.55
CA ASN A 162 2.89 -1.60 -27.59
C ASN A 162 3.67 -1.33 -28.88
N ALA A 163 4.91 -0.84 -28.79
CA ALA A 163 5.79 -0.67 -29.97
C ALA A 163 6.04 -2.01 -30.68
N LEU A 164 6.27 -3.09 -29.92
CA LEU A 164 6.39 -4.44 -30.50
C LEU A 164 5.09 -4.92 -31.13
N ARG A 165 3.94 -4.72 -30.47
CA ARG A 165 2.63 -5.02 -31.06
C ARG A 165 2.45 -4.32 -32.41
N MET A 166 2.78 -3.02 -32.48
CA MET A 166 2.66 -2.24 -33.71
C MET A 166 3.63 -2.71 -34.79
N SER A 167 4.85 -3.14 -34.42
CA SER A 167 5.83 -3.68 -35.39
C SER A 167 5.38 -4.95 -36.13
N VAL A 168 4.39 -5.67 -35.60
CA VAL A 168 3.79 -6.83 -36.29
C VAL A 168 2.96 -6.40 -37.50
N TRP A 169 2.51 -5.15 -37.54
CA TRP A 169 1.64 -4.59 -38.58
C TRP A 169 2.22 -3.32 -39.22
N PRO A 170 3.42 -3.39 -39.81
CA PRO A 170 4.14 -2.20 -40.30
C PRO A 170 3.36 -1.42 -41.36
N ASP A 171 2.55 -2.11 -42.18
CA ASP A 171 1.74 -1.47 -43.23
C ASP A 171 0.62 -0.58 -42.65
N TYR A 172 0.11 -0.91 -41.46
CA TYR A 172 -0.92 -0.12 -40.78
C TYR A 172 -0.31 1.10 -40.07
N TYR A 173 0.92 0.96 -39.54
CA TYR A 173 1.62 2.01 -38.80
C TYR A 173 2.74 2.65 -39.63
N ALA A 174 2.39 3.08 -40.84
CA ALA A 174 3.34 3.59 -41.83
C ALA A 174 3.59 5.11 -41.76
N ASP A 175 2.92 5.84 -40.86
CA ASP A 175 3.14 7.27 -40.68
C ASP A 175 4.47 7.62 -40.00
N ASP A 176 4.91 8.87 -40.13
CA ASP A 176 6.21 9.35 -39.64
C ASP A 176 6.36 9.19 -38.11
N TYR A 177 5.27 9.34 -37.36
CA TYR A 177 5.28 9.22 -35.91
C TYR A 177 5.59 7.76 -35.50
N HIS A 178 4.88 6.80 -36.08
CA HIS A 178 5.14 5.39 -35.82
C HIS A 178 6.47 4.95 -36.40
N ALA A 179 6.87 5.45 -37.58
CA ALA A 179 8.17 5.14 -38.18
C ALA A 179 9.34 5.49 -37.25
N ALA A 180 9.22 6.58 -36.46
CA ALA A 180 10.22 6.92 -35.44
C ALA A 180 10.28 5.91 -34.28
N ILE A 181 9.12 5.45 -33.80
CA ILE A 181 8.99 4.48 -32.70
C ILE A 181 9.42 3.08 -33.15
N LEU A 182 9.14 2.71 -34.40
CA LEU A 182 9.40 1.38 -34.96
C LEU A 182 10.80 1.24 -35.56
N LYS A 183 11.69 2.23 -35.34
CA LYS A 183 13.11 2.10 -35.70
C LYS A 183 13.74 0.89 -34.99
N LYS A 184 14.59 0.16 -35.72
CA LYS A 184 15.23 -1.07 -35.22
C LYS A 184 15.95 -0.89 -33.88
N ASP A 185 16.68 0.20 -33.71
CA ASP A 185 17.41 0.46 -32.46
C ASP A 185 16.46 0.68 -31.27
N HIS A 186 15.33 1.36 -31.51
CA HIS A 186 14.31 1.55 -30.48
C HIS A 186 13.61 0.23 -30.16
N LEU A 187 13.23 -0.57 -31.16
CA LEU A 187 12.67 -1.91 -30.93
C LEU A 187 13.63 -2.84 -30.20
N ALA A 188 14.94 -2.78 -30.50
CA ALA A 188 15.96 -3.55 -29.80
C ALA A 188 16.05 -3.14 -28.32
N HIS A 189 15.99 -1.85 -28.03
CA HIS A 189 15.88 -1.34 -26.66
C HIS A 189 14.60 -1.82 -25.97
N CYS A 190 13.44 -1.75 -26.64
CA CYS A 190 12.16 -2.20 -26.11
C CYS A 190 12.19 -3.69 -25.73
N ILE A 191 12.75 -4.53 -26.60
CA ILE A 191 12.91 -5.97 -26.36
C ILE A 191 13.78 -6.21 -25.13
N ASP A 192 14.92 -5.53 -25.02
CA ASP A 192 15.82 -5.71 -23.88
C ASP A 192 15.20 -5.19 -22.56
N SER A 193 14.50 -4.05 -22.60
CA SER A 193 13.80 -3.50 -21.43
C SER A 193 12.72 -4.46 -20.90
N ILE A 194 11.90 -5.04 -21.79
CA ILE A 194 10.89 -6.03 -21.42
C ILE A 194 11.55 -7.30 -20.87
N ARG A 195 12.63 -7.79 -21.51
CA ARG A 195 13.40 -8.94 -21.02
C ARG A 195 13.92 -8.69 -19.60
N GLN A 196 14.51 -7.52 -19.34
CA GLN A 196 14.97 -7.14 -18.01
C GLN A 196 13.83 -7.13 -16.99
N SER A 197 12.66 -6.58 -17.34
CA SER A 197 11.48 -6.60 -16.46
C SER A 197 10.99 -8.01 -16.14
N ILE A 198 10.87 -8.88 -17.16
CA ILE A 198 10.42 -10.27 -16.98
C ILE A 198 11.37 -11.00 -16.02
N MET A 199 12.69 -10.85 -16.20
CA MET A 199 13.68 -11.45 -15.31
C MET A 199 13.68 -10.81 -13.92
N CYS A 200 13.42 -9.51 -13.81
CA CYS A 200 13.34 -8.83 -12.51
C CYS A 200 12.14 -9.32 -11.69
N HIS A 201 10.99 -9.54 -12.33
CA HIS A 201 9.80 -10.02 -11.63
C HIS A 201 9.81 -11.54 -11.42
N SER A 202 10.42 -12.31 -12.34
CA SER A 202 10.61 -13.76 -12.26
C SER A 202 9.41 -14.50 -11.69
N ASP A 203 8.28 -14.48 -12.40
CA ASP A 203 7.07 -15.16 -11.95
C ASP A 203 7.29 -16.68 -11.85
N VAL A 204 7.18 -17.20 -10.63
CA VAL A 204 7.39 -18.61 -10.30
C VAL A 204 6.10 -19.45 -10.34
N THR A 205 4.99 -18.88 -10.82
CA THR A 205 3.73 -19.60 -10.98
C THR A 205 3.90 -20.76 -11.97
N PRO A 206 3.70 -22.02 -11.56
CA PRO A 206 3.96 -23.16 -12.44
C PRO A 206 2.97 -23.24 -13.60
N LEU A 207 3.46 -23.40 -14.83
CA LEU A 207 2.65 -23.85 -15.96
C LEU A 207 2.40 -25.35 -15.82
N VAL A 208 1.19 -25.72 -15.38
CA VAL A 208 0.84 -27.12 -15.18
C VAL A 208 0.72 -27.85 -16.52
N LEU A 209 1.19 -29.09 -16.56
CA LEU A 209 0.94 -30.00 -17.66
C LEU A 209 -0.25 -30.89 -17.31
N GLN A 210 -1.24 -30.94 -18.19
CA GLN A 210 -2.40 -31.83 -18.06
C GLN A 210 -2.51 -32.69 -19.31
N TRP A 211 -3.01 -33.92 -19.15
CA TRP A 211 -3.33 -34.79 -20.28
C TRP A 211 -4.46 -34.17 -21.10
N ASP A 212 -4.27 -34.11 -22.41
CA ASP A 212 -5.25 -33.62 -23.36
C ASP A 212 -5.73 -34.83 -24.19
N GLU A 213 -6.97 -35.26 -23.97
CA GLU A 213 -7.53 -36.47 -24.59
C GLU A 213 -7.67 -36.33 -26.11
N GLU A 214 -7.89 -35.13 -26.63
CA GLU A 214 -8.02 -34.91 -28.07
C GLU A 214 -6.65 -35.03 -28.75
N LEU A 215 -5.61 -34.47 -28.11
CA LEU A 215 -4.26 -34.47 -28.67
C LEU A 215 -3.42 -35.69 -28.26
N GLN A 216 -3.93 -36.55 -27.38
CA GLN A 216 -3.26 -37.73 -26.80
C GLN A 216 -1.84 -37.41 -26.30
N LYS A 217 -1.69 -36.25 -25.65
CA LYS A 217 -0.41 -35.79 -25.09
C LYS A 217 -0.62 -34.82 -23.93
N SER A 218 0.43 -34.64 -23.12
CA SER A 218 0.44 -33.59 -22.10
C SER A 218 0.53 -32.20 -22.75
N ARG A 219 -0.30 -31.27 -22.30
CA ARG A 219 -0.37 -29.89 -22.76
C ARG A 219 -0.24 -28.93 -21.59
N HIS A 220 0.51 -27.85 -21.78
CA HIS A 220 0.56 -26.74 -20.83
C HIS A 220 -0.80 -26.07 -20.71
N ARG A 221 -1.21 -25.77 -19.49
CA ARG A 221 -2.34 -24.88 -19.21
C ARG A 221 -1.81 -23.57 -18.67
N ALA A 222 -2.03 -22.49 -19.43
CA ALA A 222 -1.60 -21.14 -19.07
C ALA A 222 -2.63 -20.36 -18.23
N ASN A 223 -3.81 -20.94 -17.96
CA ASN A 223 -4.85 -20.32 -17.14
C ASN A 223 -4.63 -20.52 -15.64
N MET A 224 -3.42 -20.26 -15.17
CA MET A 224 -3.06 -20.38 -13.76
C MET A 224 -3.29 -19.05 -13.04
N PRO A 225 -3.62 -19.05 -11.74
CA PRO A 225 -3.67 -17.83 -10.94
C PRO A 225 -2.25 -17.36 -10.61
N HIS A 226 -1.94 -16.12 -11.02
CA HIS A 226 -0.67 -15.43 -10.74
C HIS A 226 -0.82 -14.45 -9.60
N THR A 227 0.23 -14.23 -8.80
CA THR A 227 0.26 -13.16 -7.79
C THR A 227 0.74 -11.87 -8.44
N CYS A 228 -0.19 -10.93 -8.68
CA CYS A 228 0.07 -9.68 -9.37
C CYS A 228 -0.05 -8.49 -8.42
N ARG A 229 0.67 -7.41 -8.70
CA ARG A 229 0.30 -6.10 -8.13
C ARG A 229 -0.98 -5.61 -8.80
N ASP A 230 -1.84 -4.92 -8.06
CA ASP A 230 -3.04 -4.32 -8.65
C ASP A 230 -2.65 -3.16 -9.57
N PHE A 231 -2.66 -3.45 -10.88
CA PHE A 231 -2.33 -2.49 -11.92
C PHE A 231 -3.24 -1.26 -11.90
N ASN A 232 -4.53 -1.42 -11.59
CA ASN A 232 -5.45 -0.28 -11.60
C ASN A 232 -5.12 0.70 -10.48
N LYS A 233 -4.79 0.22 -9.28
CA LYS A 233 -4.37 1.10 -8.17
C LYS A 233 -3.10 1.88 -8.49
N ILE A 234 -2.12 1.22 -9.13
CA ILE A 234 -0.87 1.85 -9.57
C ILE A 234 -1.15 2.88 -10.67
N ARG A 235 -2.00 2.53 -11.63
CA ARG A 235 -2.40 3.44 -12.72
C ARG A 235 -3.19 4.64 -12.21
N ASP A 236 -4.09 4.46 -11.27
CA ASP A 236 -4.88 5.54 -10.69
C ASP A 236 -4.00 6.48 -9.85
N TRP A 237 -3.01 5.95 -9.14
CA TRP A 237 -1.98 6.77 -8.49
C TRP A 237 -1.22 7.62 -9.51
N ALA A 238 -0.81 7.02 -10.63
CA ALA A 238 -0.07 7.73 -11.67
C ALA A 238 -0.92 8.79 -12.36
N ARG A 239 -2.18 8.48 -12.69
CA ARG A 239 -3.14 9.42 -13.30
C ARG A 239 -3.37 10.67 -12.45
N LYS A 240 -3.48 10.51 -11.13
CA LYS A 240 -3.65 11.66 -10.21
C LYS A 240 -2.44 12.59 -10.19
N ARG A 241 -1.27 12.09 -10.58
CA ARG A 241 0.00 12.82 -10.60
C ARG A 241 0.51 13.04 -12.03
N ALA A 242 -0.35 12.79 -13.03
CA ALA A 242 0.03 12.82 -14.43
C ALA A 242 0.41 14.25 -14.83
N ILE A 243 1.50 14.38 -15.57
CA ILE A 243 1.85 15.60 -16.27
C ILE A 243 1.21 15.48 -17.66
N ALA A 244 0.27 16.38 -17.98
CA ALA A 244 -0.40 16.37 -19.27
C ALA A 244 0.58 16.56 -20.44
N GLN A 245 0.12 16.11 -21.62
CA GLN A 245 0.94 15.81 -22.79
C GLN A 245 1.88 16.95 -23.22
N MET A 246 3.15 16.60 -23.44
CA MET A 246 4.15 17.41 -24.13
C MET A 246 3.74 17.57 -25.60
N THR A 247 2.97 18.60 -25.93
CA THR A 247 2.87 19.05 -27.32
C THR A 247 4.24 19.55 -27.77
N TYR A 248 4.76 18.94 -28.84
CA TYR A 248 5.96 19.40 -29.52
C TYR A 248 5.73 20.85 -29.98
N GLY A 249 6.27 21.79 -29.22
CA GLY A 249 6.22 23.23 -29.52
C GLY A 249 5.20 24.01 -28.70
N GLY A 250 5.66 24.60 -27.59
CA GLY A 250 4.97 25.69 -26.89
C GLY A 250 4.13 25.24 -25.69
N ASP A 251 4.58 25.66 -24.50
CA ASP A 251 3.99 25.53 -23.16
C ASP A 251 3.91 24.14 -22.50
N TRP A 252 4.84 23.93 -21.57
CA TRP A 252 5.15 22.68 -20.87
C TRP A 252 4.35 22.40 -19.59
N THR A 253 3.17 23.01 -19.37
CA THR A 253 2.50 22.82 -18.07
C THR A 253 0.99 22.77 -18.14
N ASP A 254 0.47 21.75 -17.48
CA ASP A 254 -0.91 21.66 -17.05
C ASP A 254 -1.15 22.57 -15.82
N PRO A 255 -2.03 23.59 -15.88
CA PRO A 255 -2.40 24.39 -14.73
C PRO A 255 -3.16 23.60 -13.63
N ASP A 256 -3.64 22.39 -13.93
CA ASP A 256 -4.43 21.55 -13.02
C ASP A 256 -3.60 20.46 -12.32
N LEU A 257 -2.26 20.53 -12.36
CA LEU A 257 -1.38 19.52 -11.77
C LEU A 257 -1.53 19.44 -10.24
N HIS A 258 -2.31 18.48 -9.75
CA HIS A 258 -2.59 18.27 -8.33
C HIS A 258 -1.73 17.14 -7.74
N VAL A 259 -0.67 17.48 -7.00
CA VAL A 259 0.08 16.50 -6.21
C VAL A 259 -0.33 16.62 -4.74
N ASP A 260 -0.98 15.58 -4.21
CA ASP A 260 -1.28 15.38 -2.77
C ASP A 260 -1.83 16.59 -2.00
N GLY A 261 -2.93 17.20 -2.47
CA GLY A 261 -3.65 18.21 -1.68
C GLY A 261 -2.93 19.57 -1.54
N LEU A 262 -1.82 19.78 -2.23
CA LEU A 262 -1.26 21.10 -2.46
C LEU A 262 -2.07 21.77 -3.59
N ARG A 263 -3.09 22.57 -3.23
CA ARG A 263 -3.58 23.61 -4.13
C ARG A 263 -2.40 24.52 -4.45
N MET A 264 -1.94 24.53 -5.69
CA MET A 264 -1.16 25.67 -6.16
C MET A 264 -2.14 26.83 -6.22
N GLN A 265 -1.93 27.82 -5.34
CA GLN A 265 -2.82 28.97 -5.21
C GLN A 265 -2.96 29.67 -6.57
N GLU A 266 -4.21 29.90 -6.98
CA GLU A 266 -4.56 30.78 -8.10
C GLU A 266 -4.03 32.20 -7.84
N PRO A 267 -3.67 32.97 -8.89
CA PRO A 267 -3.81 34.42 -8.81
C PRO A 267 -5.29 34.85 -8.85
#